data_AF-A0AAU2XAX1-F1
#
_entry.id   AF-A0AAU2XAX1-F1
#
_cell.length_a   1.000
_cell.length_b   1.000
_cell.length_c   1.000
_cell.angle_alpha   90.00
_cell.angle_beta   90.00
_cell.angle_gamma   90.00
#
_symmetry.space_group_name_H-M   'P 1'
#
loop_
_entity.id
_entity.type
_entity.pdbx_description
1 polymer ?
#
loop_
_entity_poly.entity_id
_entity_poly.type
_entity_poly.pdbx_seq_one_letter_code
_entity_poly.pdbx_strand_id
1 'polypeptide(L)' 'MKGRTARDGLTGHVGEVMDLIAGQVYLRPLGGGIEWTTPLGCVAVTDPPPQP' A
#
# COMPACT_ATOMS: atom_id res chain seq x y z
N MET A 1 9.19 1.58 5.28
CA MET A 1 8.08 1.21 4.38
C MET A 1 7.34 2.43 3.83
N LYS A 2 7.30 3.57 4.54
CA LYS A 2 6.77 4.84 4.03
C LYS A 2 7.31 5.17 2.63
N GLY A 3 6.41 5.51 1.70
CA GLY A 3 6.74 5.85 0.30
C GLY A 3 6.94 4.66 -0.64
N ARG A 4 6.78 3.42 -0.15
CA ARG A 4 6.73 2.24 -1.03
C ARG A 4 5.31 2.00 -1.54
N THR A 5 5.21 1.49 -2.75
CA THR A 5 3.95 1.01 -3.29
C THR A 5 3.61 -0.37 -2.73
N ALA A 6 2.34 -0.61 -2.44
CA ALA A 6 1.87 -1.90 -2.02
C ALA A 6 0.49 -2.22 -2.59
N ARG A 7 0.25 -3.50 -2.82
CA ARG A 7 -1.03 -4.03 -3.28
C ARG A 7 -1.80 -4.58 -2.09
N ASP A 8 -3.03 -4.10 -1.93
CA ASP A 8 -4.00 -4.70 -1.02
C ASP A 8 -4.53 -6.00 -1.64
N GLY A 9 -4.29 -7.12 -0.96
CA GLY A 9 -4.75 -8.44 -1.37
C GLY A 9 -6.26 -8.65 -1.23
N LEU A 10 -6.96 -7.81 -0.46
CA LEU A 10 -8.42 -7.93 -0.29
C LEU A 10 -9.18 -7.33 -1.46
N THR A 11 -8.79 -6.12 -1.87
CA THR A 11 -9.48 -5.37 -2.94
C THR A 11 -8.75 -5.44 -4.28
N GLY A 12 -7.48 -5.85 -4.28
CA GLY A 12 -6.61 -5.81 -5.45
C GLY A 12 -6.06 -4.42 -5.79
N HIS A 13 -6.45 -3.38 -5.06
CA HIS A 13 -6.01 -2.00 -5.29
C HIS A 13 -4.54 -1.80 -4.91
N VAL A 14 -3.89 -0.85 -5.60
CA VAL A 14 -2.49 -0.51 -5.39
C VAL A 14 -2.39 0.93 -4.90
N GLY A 15 -1.64 1.14 -3.83
CA GLY A 15 -1.45 2.46 -3.22
C GLY A 15 -0.07 2.61 -2.59
N GLU A 16 0.28 3.83 -2.19
CA GLU A 16 1.49 4.10 -1.43
C GLU A 16 1.24 3.87 0.06
N VAL A 17 2.18 3.19 0.71
CA VAL A 17 2.18 3.01 2.15
C VAL A 17 2.47 4.35 2.82
N MET A 18 1.45 4.88 3.47
CA MET A 18 1.53 6.10 4.28
C MET A 18 1.98 5.80 5.70
N ASP A 19 1.43 4.77 6.35
CA ASP A 19 1.83 4.40 7.71
C ASP A 19 1.48 2.95 8.05
N LEU A 20 2.01 2.47 9.18
CA LEU A 20 1.69 1.18 9.77
C LEU A 20 1.39 1.38 11.26
N ILE A 21 0.13 1.25 11.65
CA ILE A 21 -0.33 1.50 13.03
C ILE A 21 -1.19 0.32 13.47
N ALA A 22 -0.86 -0.28 14.62
CA ALA A 22 -1.61 -1.39 15.20
C ALA A 22 -1.90 -2.55 14.22
N GLY A 23 -0.95 -2.87 13.32
CA GLY A 23 -1.10 -3.93 12.33
C GLY A 23 -1.95 -3.56 11.10
N GLN A 24 -2.39 -2.31 10.98
CA GLN A 24 -3.08 -1.78 9.80
C GLN A 24 -2.12 -0.94 8.97
N VAL A 25 -2.10 -1.20 7.66
CA VAL A 25 -1.37 -0.43 6.67
C VAL A 25 -2.30 0.64 6.12
N TYR A 26 -1.89 1.89 6.24
CA TYR A 26 -2.59 3.05 5.69
C TYR A 26 -2.07 3.29 4.28
N LEU A 27 -2.96 3.27 3.30
CA LEU A 27 -2.65 3.38 1.88
C LEU A 27 -3.34 4.60 1.27
N ARG A 28 -2.60 5.32 0.42
CA ARG A 28 -3.17 6.33 -0.49
C ARG A 28 -3.11 5.85 -1.94
N PRO A 29 -4.12 6.13 -2.76
CA PRO A 29 -4.04 5.82 -4.19
C PRO A 29 -2.95 6.67 -4.87
N LEU A 30 -2.23 6.07 -5.84
CA LEU A 30 -1.10 6.69 -6.55
C LEU A 30 -1.48 7.95 -7.35
N GLY A 31 -2.73 8.05 -7.80
CA GLY A 31 -3.25 9.21 -8.54
C GLY A 31 -4.06 10.19 -7.70
N GLY A 32 -4.08 10.03 -6.37
CA GLY A 32 -5.06 10.68 -5.50
C GLY A 32 -6.41 9.96 -5.48
N GLY A 33 -7.27 10.33 -4.51
CA GLY A 33 -8.55 9.67 -4.27
C GLY A 33 -8.76 9.36 -2.79
N ILE A 34 -9.59 8.35 -2.51
CA ILE A 34 -9.95 7.95 -1.15
C ILE A 34 -8.85 7.06 -0.58
N GLU A 35 -8.29 7.47 0.55
CA GLU A 35 -7.36 6.66 1.34
C GLU A 35 -8.07 5.47 1.98
N TRP A 36 -7.36 4.37 2.19
CA TRP A 36 -7.93 3.18 2.83
C TRP A 36 -6.93 2.50 3.75
N THR A 37 -7.44 1.57 4.55
CA THR A 37 -6.63 0.73 5.43
C THR A 37 -6.80 -0.74 5.05
N THR A 38 -5.76 -1.52 5.25
CA THR A 38 -5.79 -2.97 5.06
C THR A 38 -4.87 -3.65 6.09
N PRO A 39 -5.19 -4.86 6.58
CA PRO A 39 -4.33 -5.58 7.51
C PRO A 39 -2.95 -5.84 6.89
N LEU A 40 -1.88 -5.72 7.68
CA LEU A 40 -0.51 -5.95 7.20
C LEU A 40 -0.32 -7.32 6.54
N GLY A 41 -0.98 -8.36 7.05
CA GLY A 41 -0.93 -9.72 6.46
C GLY A 41 -1.60 -9.85 5.09
N CYS A 42 -2.39 -8.85 4.69
CA CYS A 42 -3.06 -8.80 3.40
C CYS A 42 -2.32 -7.93 2.38
N VAL A 43 -1.18 -7.33 2.76
CA VAL A 43 -0.43 -6.42 1.89
C VAL A 43 0.75 -7.13 1.25
N ALA A 44 0.83 -7.04 -0.08
CA ALA A 44 2.03 -7.40 -0.82
C ALA A 44 2.78 -6.11 -1.19
N VAL A 45 3.99 -5.92 -0.64
CA VAL A 45 4.87 -4.83 -1.09
C VAL A 45 5.19 -5.07 -2.56
N THR A 46 4.82 -4.12 -3.40
CA THR A 46 5.23 -4.11 -4.81
C THR A 46 6.50 -3.29 -4.86
N ASP A 47 7.67 -3.95 -4.85
CA ASP A 47 8.90 -3.25 -5.18
C ASP A 47 8.71 -2.64 -6.59
N PRO A 48 9.06 -1.36 -6.81
CA PRO A 48 9.03 -0.82 -8.16
C PRO A 48 9.91 -1.73 -9.04
N PRO A 49 9.51 -2.04 -10.30
CA PRO A 49 10.39 -2.76 -11.20
C PRO A 49 11.75 -2.05 -11.22
N PRO A 50 12.88 -2.78 -11.21
CA PRO A 50 14.20 -2.16 -11.24
C PRO A 50 14.23 -1.14 -12.38
N GLN A 51 14.41 0.14 -12.05
CA GLN A 51 14.55 1.16 -13.09
C GLN A 51 15.85 0.88 -13.86
N PRO A 52 15.83 0.87 -15.20
CA PRO A 52 16.99 0.56 -16.04
C PRO A 52 18.13 1.58 -15.89
#